data_AF-E4Y9Z8-F1
#
_entry.id   AF-E4Y9Z8-F1
#
_cell.length_a   1.000
_cell.length_b   1.000
_cell.length_c   1.000
_cell.angle_alpha   90.00
_cell.angle_beta   90.00
_cell.angle_gamma   90.00
#
_symmetry.space_group_name_H-M   'P 1'
#
loop_
_entity.id
_entity.type
_entity.pdbx_description
1 polymer ?
#
loop_
_entity_poly.entity_id
_entity_poly.type
_entity_poly.pdbx_seq_one_letter_code
_entity_poly.pdbx_strand_id
1 'polypeptide(L)'
;MESESTQLLDQKSLTQRRVKIDREIFSQDRIDDAEYKPEPSLLSSQIKGYFAGLGKNLFPPIDWIPNYKREYVVGDVISGLTVAMIRLPQGLAYGLLAGLAPINGVYLEFFLCIMYSILSTVPQNSTGTFSIIALMTGAAVDKQFQTVSPPNGTDTALFETELMTEKVKFASALALVVGIIQVLFGLLNLGAVSILLAKPVVAGFTTASAIIVTFAQATHLFGVPVTRFSGFASPLKTIVSIFQGIAGGVNIPACIISVVSIPFLYICKLAAIKYKEKLRGYPIPAELFLVIVTTTVCHYLPEENDVIVVGEVPSGLPTPAVPPVGKYLSDFMSDAISIAVIGYSTNLSLAKIFSSRHGFTWSANQEGFALGIAHIFASFFTCFPGSAALARRFLNSFLKLIWVFSPAQC
;
A
#
# COMPACT_ATOMS: atom_id res chain seq x y z
N MET A 1 -22.04 -57.44 -21.39
CA MET A 1 -22.16 -56.06 -20.88
C MET A 1 -20.83 -55.30 -20.89
N GLU A 2 -19.79 -55.85 -21.50
CA GLU A 2 -18.44 -55.27 -21.60
C GLU A 2 -18.12 -54.79 -23.03
N SER A 3 -19.14 -54.76 -23.91
CA SER A 3 -18.99 -54.38 -25.33
C SER A 3 -19.62 -53.03 -25.69
N GLU A 4 -20.33 -52.36 -24.77
CA GLU A 4 -20.90 -51.01 -25.00
C GLU A 4 -20.07 -49.88 -24.36
N SER A 5 -19.23 -50.20 -23.38
CA SER A 5 -18.35 -49.22 -22.72
C SER A 5 -17.13 -48.83 -23.55
N THR A 6 -16.71 -49.66 -24.51
CA THR A 6 -15.57 -49.38 -25.40
C THR A 6 -15.94 -48.47 -26.58
N GLN A 7 -17.23 -48.33 -26.91
CA GLN A 7 -17.69 -47.49 -28.02
C GLN A 7 -17.93 -46.03 -27.64
N LEU A 8 -18.09 -45.72 -26.34
CA LEU A 8 -18.34 -44.35 -25.87
C LEU A 8 -17.06 -43.54 -25.60
N LEU A 9 -15.90 -44.20 -25.50
CA LEU A 9 -14.62 -43.53 -25.25
C LEU A 9 -13.92 -43.04 -26.52
N ASP A 10 -14.35 -43.47 -27.70
CA ASP A 10 -13.68 -43.14 -28.98
C ASP A 10 -14.37 -41.99 -29.74
N GLN A 11 -15.46 -41.43 -29.21
CA GLN A 11 -16.25 -40.39 -29.88
C GLN A 11 -15.98 -38.95 -29.42
N LYS A 12 -15.12 -38.74 -28.41
CA LYS A 12 -14.51 -37.42 -28.19
C LYS A 12 -13.30 -37.31 -29.10
N SER A 13 -13.61 -37.18 -30.40
CA SER A 13 -12.65 -36.86 -31.44
C SER A 13 -11.73 -35.76 -30.93
N LEU A 14 -10.47 -36.10 -30.74
CA LEU A 14 -9.36 -35.18 -30.79
C LEU A 14 -9.60 -34.30 -32.02
N THR A 15 -10.07 -33.08 -31.85
CA THR A 15 -9.88 -32.02 -32.83
C THR A 15 -8.38 -31.74 -32.87
N GLN A 16 -7.63 -32.69 -33.45
CA GLN A 16 -6.30 -32.42 -33.97
C GLN A 16 -6.50 -31.25 -34.91
N ARG A 17 -6.02 -30.07 -34.50
CA ARG A 17 -5.90 -28.93 -35.39
C ARG A 17 -5.05 -29.41 -36.57
N ARG A 18 -5.70 -29.72 -37.68
CA ARG A 18 -5.04 -30.15 -38.91
C ARG A 18 -4.39 -28.88 -39.46
N VAL A 19 -3.10 -28.70 -39.18
CA VAL A 19 -2.33 -27.55 -39.68
C VAL A 19 -2.09 -27.79 -41.16
N LYS A 20 -2.92 -27.16 -42.00
CA LYS A 20 -2.77 -27.18 -43.45
C LYS A 20 -1.74 -26.13 -43.83
N ILE A 21 -0.54 -26.57 -44.19
CA ILE A 21 0.54 -25.69 -44.67
C ILE A 21 0.65 -25.89 -46.17
N ASP A 22 0.01 -25.00 -46.94
CA ASP A 22 0.28 -24.83 -48.37
C ASP A 22 1.37 -23.76 -48.50
N ARG A 23 2.60 -24.18 -48.75
CA ARG A 23 3.70 -23.27 -49.08
C ARG A 23 4.59 -23.90 -50.13
N GLU A 24 5.14 -23.07 -51.01
CA GLU A 24 6.17 -23.52 -51.94
C GLU A 24 7.40 -24.03 -51.16
N ILE A 25 8.01 -25.10 -51.66
CA ILE A 25 9.22 -25.68 -51.07
C ILE A 25 10.41 -24.90 -51.61
N PHE A 26 11.07 -24.13 -50.74
CA PHE A 26 12.27 -23.39 -51.08
C PHE A 26 13.52 -24.16 -50.62
N SER A 27 14.56 -24.20 -51.46
CA SER A 27 15.90 -24.62 -51.05
C SER A 27 16.55 -23.53 -50.20
N GLN A 28 17.49 -23.92 -49.32
CA GLN A 28 18.18 -22.96 -48.44
C GLN A 28 18.86 -21.84 -49.25
N ASP A 29 19.50 -22.19 -50.37
CA ASP A 29 20.13 -21.22 -51.27
C ASP A 29 19.13 -20.16 -51.79
N ARG A 30 17.89 -20.55 -52.10
CA ARG A 30 16.84 -19.60 -52.55
C ARG A 30 16.29 -18.74 -51.43
N ILE A 31 16.37 -19.19 -50.17
CA ILE A 31 16.00 -18.39 -49.01
C ILE A 31 17.12 -17.39 -48.69
N ASP A 32 18.37 -17.82 -48.83
CA ASP A 32 19.54 -16.98 -48.61
C ASP A 32 19.68 -15.91 -49.71
N ASP A 33 19.28 -16.23 -50.96
CA ASP A 33 19.16 -15.28 -52.08
C ASP A 33 17.89 -14.42 -52.02
N ALA A 34 16.93 -14.75 -51.16
CA ALA A 34 15.70 -13.97 -51.01
C ALA A 34 16.02 -12.67 -50.28
N GLU A 35 16.13 -11.58 -51.03
CA GLU A 35 16.28 -10.25 -50.47
C GLU A 35 15.04 -9.88 -49.65
N TYR A 36 15.16 -9.89 -48.32
CA TYR A 36 14.12 -9.43 -47.41
C TYR A 36 13.86 -7.94 -47.67
N LYS A 37 12.77 -7.65 -48.38
CA LYS A 37 12.23 -6.30 -48.53
C LYS A 37 11.23 -6.08 -47.40
N PRO A 38 11.62 -5.47 -46.27
CA PRO A 38 10.63 -5.08 -45.27
C PRO A 38 9.62 -4.18 -45.97
N GLU A 39 8.32 -4.39 -45.69
CA GLU A 39 7.35 -3.35 -46.01
C GLU A 39 7.90 -2.03 -45.47
N PRO A 40 7.88 -0.93 -46.23
CA PRO A 40 8.33 0.36 -45.73
C PRO A 40 7.39 0.75 -44.60
N SER A 41 7.74 0.34 -43.38
CA SER A 41 7.06 0.77 -42.18
C SER A 41 7.32 2.26 -42.11
N LEU A 42 6.34 3.03 -42.56
CA LEU A 42 6.31 4.49 -42.42
C LEU A 42 6.88 4.79 -41.03
N LEU A 43 7.98 5.54 -40.97
CA LEU A 43 8.59 5.94 -39.70
C LEU A 43 7.53 6.49 -38.73
N SER A 44 6.50 7.16 -39.28
CA SER A 44 5.32 7.61 -38.54
C SER A 44 4.45 6.49 -37.94
N SER A 45 4.32 5.32 -38.55
CA SER A 45 3.60 4.16 -37.97
C SER A 45 4.43 3.47 -36.90
N GLN A 46 5.76 3.39 -37.03
CA GLN A 46 6.65 2.89 -35.98
C GLN A 46 6.68 3.85 -34.78
N ILE A 47 6.80 5.15 -35.03
CA ILE A 47 6.72 6.19 -34.01
C ILE A 47 5.34 6.17 -33.33
N LYS A 48 4.23 6.13 -34.09
CA LYS A 48 2.88 6.01 -33.51
C LYS A 48 2.69 4.70 -32.73
N GLY A 49 3.20 3.58 -33.22
CA GLY A 49 3.15 2.28 -32.55
C GLY A 49 3.97 2.27 -31.26
N TYR A 50 5.14 2.90 -31.27
CA TYR A 50 6.00 3.07 -30.10
C TYR A 50 5.35 3.98 -29.05
N PHE A 51 4.83 5.14 -29.43
CA PHE A 51 4.13 6.05 -28.51
C PHE A 51 2.79 5.46 -28.01
N ALA A 52 2.06 4.72 -28.86
CA ALA A 52 0.85 4.02 -28.43
C ALA A 52 1.17 2.86 -27.46
N GLY A 53 2.26 2.12 -27.70
CA GLY A 53 2.75 1.08 -26.78
C GLY A 53 3.26 1.69 -25.46
N LEU A 54 3.95 2.82 -25.52
CA LEU A 54 4.43 3.55 -24.35
C LEU A 54 3.26 4.09 -23.51
N GLY A 55 2.25 4.68 -24.14
CA GLY A 55 1.05 5.18 -23.46
C GLY A 55 0.26 4.06 -22.78
N LYS A 56 0.12 2.90 -23.42
CA LYS A 56 -0.54 1.72 -22.83
C LYS A 56 0.24 1.14 -21.65
N ASN A 57 1.57 1.09 -21.75
CA ASN A 57 2.41 0.62 -20.66
C ASN A 57 2.42 1.59 -19.46
N LEU A 58 2.30 2.90 -19.72
CA LEU A 58 2.33 3.94 -18.70
C LEU A 58 0.98 4.14 -18.00
N PHE A 59 -0.13 3.91 -18.71
CA PHE A 59 -1.49 4.01 -18.19
C PHE A 59 -2.27 2.70 -18.42
N PRO A 60 -2.00 1.65 -17.62
CA PRO A 60 -2.69 0.36 -17.72
C PRO A 60 -4.22 0.44 -17.66
N PRO A 61 -4.87 1.42 -16.99
CA PRO A 61 -6.32 1.55 -17.03
C PRO A 61 -6.96 1.69 -18.41
N ILE A 62 -6.21 2.17 -19.40
CA ILE A 62 -6.70 2.28 -20.78
C ILE A 62 -7.10 0.91 -21.36
N ASP A 63 -6.46 -0.19 -20.93
CA ASP A 63 -6.74 -1.52 -21.44
C ASP A 63 -7.95 -2.19 -20.76
N TRP A 64 -8.18 -1.96 -19.47
CA TRP A 64 -9.27 -2.62 -18.73
C TRP A 64 -10.56 -1.79 -18.66
N ILE A 65 -10.51 -0.45 -18.67
CA ILE A 65 -11.70 0.41 -18.63
C ILE A 65 -12.69 0.09 -19.76
N PRO A 66 -12.27 -0.08 -21.03
CA PRO A 66 -13.19 -0.43 -22.11
C PRO A 66 -13.85 -1.80 -21.95
N ASN A 67 -13.19 -2.72 -21.24
CA ASN A 67 -13.64 -4.09 -21.00
C ASN A 67 -14.43 -4.22 -19.68
N TYR A 68 -14.70 -3.10 -18.99
CA TYR A 68 -15.34 -3.09 -17.69
C TYR A 68 -16.85 -3.36 -17.79
N LYS A 69 -17.33 -4.42 -17.14
CA LYS A 69 -18.75 -4.80 -17.15
C LYS A 69 -19.51 -4.05 -16.06
N ARG A 70 -20.74 -3.61 -16.36
CA ARG A 70 -21.62 -2.92 -15.40
C ARG A 70 -21.94 -3.75 -14.15
N GLU A 71 -21.91 -5.07 -14.30
CA GLU A 71 -22.09 -6.03 -13.20
C GLU A 71 -21.05 -5.87 -12.08
N TYR A 72 -19.87 -5.32 -12.38
CA TYR A 72 -18.78 -5.16 -11.42
C TYR A 72 -18.95 -3.92 -10.54
N VAL A 73 -19.74 -2.93 -10.98
CA VAL A 73 -19.88 -1.64 -10.30
C VAL A 73 -20.35 -1.80 -8.86
N VAL A 74 -21.38 -2.62 -8.62
CA VAL A 74 -21.95 -2.79 -7.28
C VAL A 74 -20.94 -3.45 -6.33
N GLY A 75 -20.24 -4.47 -6.84
CA GLY A 75 -19.18 -5.15 -6.09
C GLY A 75 -18.04 -4.22 -5.73
N ASP A 76 -17.57 -3.43 -6.69
CA ASP A 76 -16.45 -2.50 -6.51
C ASP A 76 -16.81 -1.32 -5.61
N VAL A 77 -18.04 -0.79 -5.65
CA VAL A 77 -18.50 0.27 -4.75
C VAL A 77 -18.57 -0.22 -3.30
N ILE A 78 -19.17 -1.38 -3.04
CA ILE A 78 -19.27 -1.95 -1.69
C ILE A 78 -17.88 -2.30 -1.15
N SER A 79 -17.03 -2.87 -2.01
CA SER A 79 -15.63 -3.19 -1.74
C SER A 79 -14.84 -1.92 -1.37
N GLY A 80 -14.93 -0.88 -2.19
CA GLY A 80 -14.27 0.40 -1.97
C GLY A 80 -14.73 1.09 -0.69
N LEU A 81 -16.04 1.12 -0.42
CA LEU A 81 -16.58 1.69 0.82
C LEU A 81 -16.08 0.92 2.05
N THR A 82 -16.02 -0.41 1.98
CA THR A 82 -15.45 -1.22 3.05
C THR A 82 -13.99 -0.88 3.29
N VAL A 83 -13.19 -0.83 2.22
CA VAL A 83 -11.77 -0.49 2.32
C VAL A 83 -11.61 0.89 2.93
N ALA A 84 -12.39 1.88 2.50
CA ALA A 84 -12.37 3.23 3.06
C ALA A 84 -12.66 3.25 4.58
N MET A 85 -13.69 2.53 5.04
CA MET A 85 -14.04 2.43 6.47
C MET A 85 -12.89 1.86 7.32
N ILE A 86 -12.12 0.94 6.74
CA ILE A 86 -10.95 0.33 7.39
C ILE A 86 -9.73 1.27 7.37
N ARG A 87 -9.54 1.96 6.24
CA ARG A 87 -8.39 2.83 5.96
C ARG A 87 -8.40 4.08 6.80
N LEU A 88 -9.58 4.62 7.12
CA LEU A 88 -9.71 5.88 7.84
C LEU A 88 -9.08 5.82 9.26
N PRO A 89 -9.44 4.88 10.16
CA PRO A 89 -8.74 4.72 11.45
C PRO A 89 -7.24 4.42 11.30
N GLN A 90 -6.88 3.61 10.30
CA GLN A 90 -5.50 3.22 10.05
C GLN A 90 -4.63 4.41 9.64
N GLY A 91 -5.16 5.30 8.79
CA GLY A 91 -4.47 6.51 8.36
C GLY A 91 -4.19 7.44 9.53
N LEU A 92 -5.19 7.68 10.39
CA LEU A 92 -5.03 8.50 11.60
C LEU A 92 -3.90 7.95 12.50
N ALA A 93 -3.92 6.64 12.77
CA ALA A 93 -2.93 6.00 13.61
C ALA A 93 -1.51 6.08 13.03
N TYR A 94 -1.35 5.92 11.71
CA TYR A 94 -0.03 5.97 11.08
C TYR A 94 0.49 7.40 10.84
N GLY A 95 -0.38 8.41 10.77
CA GLY A 95 0.04 9.81 10.87
C GLY A 95 0.74 10.11 12.20
N LEU A 96 0.14 9.67 13.31
CA LEU A 96 0.75 9.77 14.65
C LEU A 96 2.03 8.94 14.77
N LEU A 97 2.06 7.74 14.18
CA LEU A 97 3.25 6.89 14.17
C LEU A 97 4.41 7.52 13.37
N ALA A 98 4.10 8.35 12.37
CA ALA A 98 5.08 9.15 11.63
C ALA A 98 5.53 10.42 12.37
N GLY A 99 5.03 10.67 13.59
CA GLY A 99 5.36 11.89 14.34
C GLY A 99 4.72 13.16 13.76
N LEU A 100 3.67 13.01 12.94
CA LEU A 100 2.92 14.08 12.29
C LEU A 100 1.50 14.17 12.86
N ALA A 101 0.74 15.16 12.39
CA ALA A 101 -0.66 15.25 12.74
C ALA A 101 -1.43 14.06 12.11
N PRO A 102 -2.48 13.54 12.78
CA PRO A 102 -3.27 12.40 12.30
C PRO A 102 -3.84 12.61 10.89
N ILE A 103 -4.22 13.85 10.56
CA ILE A 103 -4.79 14.22 9.27
C ILE A 103 -3.86 13.92 8.09
N ASN A 104 -2.54 14.05 8.28
CA ASN A 104 -1.56 13.78 7.22
C ASN A 104 -1.60 12.31 6.77
N GLY A 105 -1.94 11.39 7.67
CA GLY A 105 -2.14 9.98 7.30
C GLY A 105 -3.41 9.75 6.50
N VAL A 106 -4.48 10.49 6.78
CA VAL A 106 -5.73 10.45 5.99
C VAL A 106 -5.50 11.05 4.60
N TYR A 107 -4.78 12.17 4.50
CA TYR A 107 -4.39 12.75 3.20
C TYR A 107 -3.53 11.78 2.39
N LEU A 108 -2.59 11.07 3.03
CA LEU A 108 -1.77 10.07 2.35
C LEU A 108 -2.62 8.93 1.78
N GLU A 109 -3.55 8.36 2.56
CA GLU A 109 -4.47 7.33 2.08
C GLU A 109 -5.31 7.80 0.87
N PHE A 110 -5.73 9.07 0.86
CA PHE A 110 -6.52 9.63 -0.23
C PHE A 110 -5.69 9.86 -1.50
N PHE A 111 -4.65 10.71 -1.43
CA PHE A 111 -3.90 11.13 -2.61
C PHE A 111 -3.02 10.03 -3.20
N LEU A 112 -2.40 9.20 -2.35
CA LEU A 112 -1.52 8.12 -2.82
C LEU A 112 -2.33 7.04 -3.53
N CYS A 113 -3.48 6.67 -2.99
CA CYS A 113 -4.34 5.63 -3.55
C CYS A 113 -4.87 6.06 -4.93
N ILE A 114 -5.42 7.28 -5.05
CA ILE A 114 -5.94 7.79 -6.32
C ILE A 114 -4.86 7.79 -7.40
N MET A 115 -3.70 8.37 -7.12
CA MET A 115 -2.65 8.49 -8.12
C MET A 115 -2.07 7.13 -8.51
N TYR A 116 -1.89 6.24 -7.53
CA TYR A 116 -1.42 4.89 -7.78
C TYR A 116 -2.42 4.05 -8.59
N SER A 117 -3.72 4.13 -8.30
CA SER A 117 -4.76 3.39 -9.04
C SER A 117 -4.84 3.77 -10.52
N ILE A 118 -4.45 5.00 -10.89
CA ILE A 118 -4.41 5.46 -12.29
C ILE A 118 -3.21 4.87 -13.06
N LEU A 119 -2.12 4.51 -12.36
CA LEU A 119 -0.85 4.12 -12.98
C LEU A 119 -0.49 2.64 -12.76
N SER A 120 -1.13 1.98 -11.80
CA SER A 120 -0.83 0.59 -11.44
C SER A 120 -1.31 -0.42 -12.50
N THR A 121 -0.56 -1.51 -12.64
CA THR A 121 -0.93 -2.67 -13.45
C THR A 121 -1.80 -3.67 -12.70
N VAL A 122 -1.83 -3.60 -11.36
CA VAL A 122 -2.53 -4.56 -10.50
C VAL A 122 -3.83 -3.95 -9.97
N PRO A 123 -5.01 -4.30 -10.50
CA PRO A 123 -6.27 -3.64 -10.15
C PRO A 123 -6.67 -3.80 -8.68
N GLN A 124 -6.25 -4.88 -8.02
CA GLN A 124 -6.62 -5.17 -6.64
C GLN A 124 -5.61 -4.64 -5.61
N ASN A 125 -4.44 -4.15 -6.06
CA ASN A 125 -3.45 -3.59 -5.14
C ASN A 125 -3.84 -2.15 -4.80
N SER A 126 -3.73 -1.81 -3.52
CA SER A 126 -4.03 -0.46 -3.03
C SER A 126 -2.88 0.03 -2.17
N THR A 127 -2.47 1.26 -2.40
CA THR A 127 -1.41 1.94 -1.67
C THR A 127 -2.01 2.88 -0.64
N GLY A 128 -1.24 3.13 0.41
CA GLY A 128 -1.63 4.05 1.45
C GLY A 128 -0.57 4.10 2.55
N THR A 129 -1.03 4.29 3.77
CA THR A 129 -0.16 4.30 4.94
C THR A 129 0.31 2.88 5.28
N PHE A 130 1.59 2.76 5.67
CA PHE A 130 2.20 1.48 6.05
C PHE A 130 3.06 1.66 7.30
N SER A 131 2.90 0.78 8.28
CA SER A 131 3.43 0.95 9.65
C SER A 131 4.94 1.15 9.70
N ILE A 132 5.69 0.40 8.89
CA ILE A 132 7.17 0.48 8.90
C ILE A 132 7.63 1.79 8.28
N ILE A 133 7.02 2.19 7.17
CA ILE A 133 7.37 3.43 6.49
C ILE A 133 7.00 4.63 7.37
N ALA A 134 5.86 4.57 8.07
CA ALA A 134 5.50 5.55 9.08
C ALA A 134 6.53 5.61 10.21
N LEU A 135 6.95 4.46 10.77
CA LEU A 135 7.95 4.42 11.83
C LEU A 135 9.32 4.97 11.38
N MET A 136 9.76 4.64 10.16
CA MET A 136 10.99 5.17 9.58
C MET A 136 10.91 6.68 9.32
N THR A 137 9.76 7.16 8.85
CA THR A 137 9.49 8.59 8.69
C THR A 137 9.54 9.29 10.04
N GLY A 138 8.88 8.73 11.06
CA GLY A 138 8.90 9.26 12.43
C GLY A 138 10.30 9.30 13.01
N ALA A 139 11.12 8.27 12.80
CA ALA A 139 12.52 8.28 13.23
C ALA A 139 13.36 9.35 12.53
N ALA A 140 13.12 9.63 11.24
CA ALA A 140 13.79 10.69 10.50
C ALA A 140 13.35 12.09 10.97
N VAL A 141 12.05 12.26 11.27
CA VAL A 141 11.49 13.49 11.85
C VAL A 141 12.06 13.73 13.24
N ASP A 142 12.03 12.72 14.12
CA ASP A 142 12.53 12.84 15.49
C ASP A 142 14.04 13.16 15.49
N LYS A 143 14.84 12.51 14.64
CA LYS A 143 16.26 12.83 14.48
C LYS A 143 16.53 14.32 14.20
N GLN A 144 15.67 14.99 13.43
CA GLN A 144 15.83 16.40 13.09
C GLN A 144 15.27 17.34 14.17
N PHE A 145 14.16 16.96 14.82
CA PHE A 145 13.35 17.87 15.63
C PHE A 145 13.30 17.55 17.13
N GLN A 146 13.94 16.46 17.59
CA GLN A 146 13.87 16.01 18.99
C GLN A 146 14.56 16.94 20.00
N THR A 147 15.47 17.82 19.56
CA THR A 147 16.21 18.75 20.42
C THR A 147 15.69 20.19 20.38
N VAL A 148 14.57 20.44 19.71
CA VAL A 148 14.05 21.79 19.51
C VAL A 148 13.16 22.17 20.70
N SER A 149 13.68 23.00 21.59
CA SER A 149 12.95 23.56 22.75
C SER A 149 12.45 24.98 22.46
N PRO A 150 11.39 25.46 23.14
CA PRO A 150 10.88 26.81 22.96
C PRO A 150 11.96 27.85 23.34
N PRO A 151 12.25 28.86 22.49
CA PRO A 151 13.31 29.83 22.75
C PRO A 151 13.16 30.62 24.05
N ASN A 152 11.92 30.89 24.48
CA ASN A 152 11.61 31.80 25.59
C ASN A 152 10.72 31.21 26.71
N GLY A 153 10.35 29.92 26.64
CA GLY A 153 9.58 29.25 27.70
C GLY A 153 8.15 29.75 27.97
N THR A 154 7.69 30.83 27.33
CA THR A 154 6.39 31.48 27.61
C THR A 154 5.26 31.14 26.64
N ASP A 155 5.55 30.70 25.41
CA ASP A 155 4.54 30.34 24.39
C ASP A 155 4.77 28.93 23.83
N THR A 156 4.46 27.91 24.64
CA THR A 156 4.62 26.49 24.26
C THR A 156 3.65 26.07 23.15
N ALA A 157 2.41 26.55 23.16
CA ALA A 157 1.37 26.13 22.21
C ALA A 157 1.60 26.63 20.77
N LEU A 158 2.04 27.89 20.61
CA LEU A 158 2.40 28.44 19.29
C LEU A 158 3.63 27.72 18.72
N PHE A 159 4.62 27.48 19.57
CA PHE A 159 5.83 26.75 19.19
C PHE A 159 5.53 25.31 18.74
N GLU A 160 4.64 24.58 19.42
CA GLU A 160 4.23 23.24 19.01
C GLU A 160 3.54 23.23 17.64
N THR A 161 2.68 24.22 17.38
CA THR A 161 1.97 24.35 16.09
C THR A 161 2.93 24.66 14.94
N GLU A 162 3.89 25.55 15.16
CA GLU A 162 4.95 25.87 14.20
C GLU A 162 5.87 24.67 13.97
N LEU A 163 6.26 23.97 15.03
CA LEU A 163 7.07 22.76 14.96
C LEU A 163 6.36 21.67 14.15
N MET A 164 5.07 21.44 14.39
CA MET A 164 4.29 20.46 13.62
C MET A 164 4.22 20.83 12.14
N THR A 165 4.08 22.12 11.82
CA THR A 165 4.10 22.60 10.44
C THR A 165 5.45 22.33 9.76
N GLU A 166 6.56 22.55 10.47
CA GLU A 166 7.91 22.24 9.95
C GLU A 166 8.16 20.73 9.80
N LYS A 167 7.67 19.91 10.75
CA LYS A 167 7.72 18.43 10.64
C LYS A 167 6.97 17.93 9.40
N VAL A 168 5.80 18.49 9.12
CA VAL A 168 5.01 18.17 7.92
C VAL A 168 5.77 18.54 6.65
N LYS A 169 6.36 19.75 6.58
CA LYS A 169 7.19 20.16 5.43
C LYS A 169 8.39 19.23 5.21
N PHE A 170 9.06 18.83 6.29
CA PHE A 170 10.17 17.88 6.25
C PHE A 170 9.71 16.52 5.70
N ALA A 171 8.61 15.97 6.23
CA ALA A 171 8.09 14.68 5.80
C ALA A 171 7.58 14.69 4.34
N SER A 172 7.02 15.80 3.88
CA SER A 172 6.65 15.98 2.47
C SER A 172 7.86 16.10 1.55
N ALA A 173 8.92 16.78 1.97
CA ALA A 173 10.17 16.82 1.21
C ALA A 173 10.80 15.42 1.11
N LEU A 174 10.76 14.66 2.20
CA LEU A 174 11.17 13.26 2.22
C LEU A 174 10.31 12.40 1.26
N ALA A 175 8.99 12.58 1.25
CA ALA A 175 8.09 11.89 0.31
C ALA A 175 8.41 12.18 -1.16
N LEU A 176 8.71 13.45 -1.47
CA LEU A 176 9.10 13.85 -2.83
C LEU A 176 10.38 13.15 -3.28
N VAL A 177 11.42 13.12 -2.44
CA VAL A 177 12.70 12.47 -2.76
C VAL A 177 12.56 10.95 -2.85
N VAL A 178 11.79 10.33 -1.94
CA VAL A 178 11.45 8.90 -2.02
C VAL A 178 10.76 8.59 -3.34
N GLY A 179 9.80 9.42 -3.76
CA GLY A 179 9.11 9.29 -5.03
C GLY A 179 10.04 9.39 -6.23
N ILE A 180 10.96 10.35 -6.24
CA ILE A 180 11.97 10.50 -7.30
C ILE A 180 12.85 9.25 -7.38
N ILE A 181 13.36 8.74 -6.24
CA ILE A 181 14.18 7.52 -6.21
C ILE A 181 13.40 6.32 -6.77
N GLN A 182 12.12 6.18 -6.43
CA GLN A 182 11.28 5.08 -6.92
C GLN A 182 10.93 5.20 -8.41
N VAL A 183 10.73 6.42 -8.92
CA VAL A 183 10.61 6.66 -10.36
C VAL A 183 11.90 6.23 -11.06
N LEU A 184 13.07 6.61 -10.52
CA LEU A 184 14.36 6.17 -11.05
C LEU A 184 14.49 4.64 -11.03
N PHE A 185 14.00 3.95 -9.99
CA PHE A 185 13.99 2.48 -9.96
C PHE A 185 13.13 1.88 -11.08
N GLY A 186 11.96 2.45 -11.35
CA GLY A 186 11.11 2.04 -12.47
C GLY A 186 11.77 2.29 -13.82
N LEU A 187 12.35 3.48 -14.03
CA LEU A 187 13.00 3.87 -15.28
C LEU A 187 14.27 3.07 -15.59
N LEU A 188 15.07 2.75 -14.56
CA LEU A 188 16.29 1.94 -14.69
C LEU A 188 16.00 0.44 -14.79
N ASN A 189 14.72 0.05 -14.90
CA ASN A 189 14.28 -1.34 -14.95
C ASN A 189 14.76 -2.20 -13.77
N LEU A 190 14.92 -1.60 -12.58
CA LEU A 190 15.33 -2.32 -11.36
C LEU A 190 14.24 -3.31 -10.87
N GLY A 191 13.04 -3.29 -11.45
CA GLY A 191 12.06 -4.35 -11.29
C GLY A 191 12.51 -5.71 -11.83
N ALA A 192 13.54 -5.80 -12.67
CA ALA A 192 14.18 -7.07 -12.99
C ALA A 192 14.74 -7.77 -11.73
N VAL A 193 15.23 -6.98 -10.75
CA VAL A 193 15.69 -7.47 -9.44
C VAL A 193 14.53 -8.07 -8.62
N SER A 194 13.27 -7.69 -8.90
CA SER A 194 12.09 -8.29 -8.25
C SER A 194 11.93 -9.79 -8.54
N ILE A 195 12.54 -10.29 -9.62
CA ILE A 195 12.61 -11.73 -9.93
C ILE A 195 13.41 -12.46 -8.84
N LEU A 196 14.38 -11.79 -8.21
CA LEU A 196 15.21 -12.32 -7.12
C LEU A 196 14.50 -12.34 -5.75
N LEU A 197 13.29 -11.75 -5.63
CA LEU A 197 12.47 -11.89 -4.43
C LEU A 197 11.89 -13.31 -4.38
N ALA A 198 12.71 -14.25 -3.91
CA ALA A 198 12.29 -15.61 -3.62
C ALA A 198 11.20 -15.59 -2.52
N LYS A 199 10.26 -16.54 -2.57
CA LYS A 199 9.21 -16.67 -1.54
C LYS A 199 9.75 -16.63 -0.10
N PRO A 200 10.91 -17.23 0.23
CA PRO A 200 11.51 -17.14 1.57
C PRO A 200 11.90 -15.72 1.98
N VAL A 201 12.38 -14.89 1.04
CA VAL A 201 12.76 -13.49 1.32
C VAL A 201 11.54 -12.68 1.72
N VAL A 202 10.44 -12.82 0.96
CA VAL A 202 9.17 -12.15 1.26
C VAL A 202 8.61 -12.61 2.61
N ALA A 203 8.69 -13.92 2.91
CA ALA A 203 8.26 -14.47 4.19
C ALA A 203 9.10 -13.93 5.37
N GLY A 204 10.43 -13.96 5.26
CA GLY A 204 11.34 -13.43 6.28
C GLY A 204 11.13 -11.93 6.53
N PHE A 205 11.01 -11.14 5.46
CA PHE A 205 10.69 -9.72 5.55
C PHE A 205 9.36 -9.47 6.27
N THR A 206 8.30 -10.20 5.90
CA THR A 206 6.96 -10.04 6.53
C THR A 206 6.98 -10.40 8.00
N THR A 207 7.69 -11.47 8.40
CA THR A 207 7.81 -11.89 9.80
C THR A 207 8.59 -10.87 10.64
N ALA A 208 9.75 -10.41 10.16
CA ALA A 208 10.53 -9.38 10.84
C ALA A 208 9.73 -8.07 10.97
N SER A 209 9.04 -7.69 9.90
CA SER A 209 8.13 -6.55 9.85
C SER A 209 7.04 -6.63 10.93
N ALA A 210 6.39 -7.80 11.06
CA ALA A 210 5.35 -8.02 12.05
C ALA A 210 5.86 -7.86 13.49
N ILE A 211 7.06 -8.38 13.79
CA ILE A 211 7.70 -8.22 15.11
C ILE A 211 7.94 -6.75 15.41
N ILE A 212 8.60 -6.02 14.50
CA ILE A 212 8.94 -4.60 14.67
C ILE A 212 7.68 -3.77 14.89
N VAL A 213 6.64 -3.97 14.08
CA VAL A 213 5.38 -3.24 14.21
C VAL A 213 4.70 -3.54 15.54
N THR A 214 4.68 -4.80 15.98
CA THR A 214 4.07 -5.18 17.28
C THR A 214 4.72 -4.44 18.43
N PHE A 215 6.06 -4.38 18.47
CA PHE A 215 6.76 -3.61 19.49
C PHE A 215 6.53 -2.10 19.35
N ALA A 216 6.55 -1.55 18.12
CA ALA A 216 6.28 -0.12 17.92
C ALA A 216 4.90 0.31 18.46
N GLN A 217 3.88 -0.56 18.37
CA GLN A 217 2.55 -0.29 18.93
C GLN A 217 2.49 -0.37 20.46
N ALA A 218 3.46 -1.01 21.13
CA ALA A 218 3.48 -1.09 22.60
C ALA A 218 3.57 0.30 23.25
N THR A 219 4.22 1.25 22.58
CA THR A 219 4.29 2.66 23.02
C THR A 219 2.90 3.26 23.26
N HIS A 220 2.00 3.07 22.31
CA HIS A 220 0.61 3.54 22.37
C HIS A 220 -0.25 2.66 23.27
N LEU A 221 0.04 1.35 23.35
CA LEU A 221 -0.70 0.40 24.18
C LEU A 221 -0.58 0.72 25.69
N PHE A 222 0.64 1.07 26.10
CA PHE A 222 0.97 1.38 27.50
C PHE A 222 1.01 2.89 27.79
N GLY A 223 0.84 3.73 26.77
CA GLY A 223 0.92 5.18 26.87
C GLY A 223 2.28 5.69 27.35
N VAL A 224 3.37 5.05 26.93
CA VAL A 224 4.73 5.39 27.36
C VAL A 224 5.48 6.19 26.31
N PRO A 225 6.15 7.30 26.67
CA PRO A 225 7.00 8.03 25.76
C PRO A 225 8.24 7.18 25.43
N VAL A 226 8.56 7.04 24.14
CA VAL A 226 9.68 6.24 23.68
C VAL A 226 10.48 7.01 22.65
N THR A 227 11.80 6.96 22.82
CA THR A 227 12.75 7.52 21.85
C THR A 227 12.85 6.60 20.65
N ARG A 228 12.54 7.14 19.47
CA ARG A 228 12.71 6.43 18.20
C ARG A 228 14.13 6.65 17.68
N PHE A 229 14.72 5.61 17.09
CA PHE A 229 16.06 5.67 16.52
C PHE A 229 15.99 5.52 14.99
N SER A 230 16.89 6.19 14.26
CA SER A 230 17.14 5.91 12.82
C SER A 230 18.50 5.22 12.61
N GLY A 231 18.67 4.54 11.47
CA GLY A 231 19.92 3.90 11.04
C GLY A 231 20.00 2.39 11.29
N PHE A 232 21.20 1.82 11.16
CA PHE A 232 21.43 0.38 11.33
C PHE A 232 21.08 -0.08 12.75
N ALA A 233 20.39 -1.23 12.85
CA ALA A 233 19.88 -1.80 14.10
C ALA A 233 18.92 -0.91 14.91
N SER A 234 18.36 0.15 14.31
CA SER A 234 17.39 1.04 14.95
C SER A 234 16.14 0.35 15.52
N PRO A 235 15.56 -0.70 14.89
CA PRO A 235 14.39 -1.35 15.48
C PRO A 235 14.74 -2.06 16.80
N LEU A 236 15.94 -2.63 16.91
CA LEU A 236 16.39 -3.29 18.14
C LEU A 236 16.59 -2.28 19.27
N LYS A 237 17.20 -1.12 18.98
CA LYS A 237 17.35 -0.03 19.95
C LYS A 237 15.99 0.50 20.43
N THR A 238 15.04 0.62 19.51
CA THR A 238 13.67 1.05 19.84
C THR A 238 12.97 0.04 20.75
N ILE A 239 13.13 -1.27 20.50
CA ILE A 239 12.61 -2.33 21.38
C ILE A 239 13.17 -2.21 22.80
N VAL A 240 14.47 -1.99 22.95
CA VAL A 240 15.09 -1.79 24.28
C VAL A 240 14.52 -0.55 24.98
N SER A 241 14.35 0.56 24.26
CA SER A 241 13.78 1.80 24.82
C SER A 241 12.32 1.62 25.24
N ILE A 242 11.53 0.79 24.55
CA ILE A 242 10.16 0.45 24.95
C ILE A 242 10.15 -0.25 26.30
N PHE A 243 11.01 -1.25 26.50
CA PHE A 243 11.09 -1.95 27.79
C PHE A 243 11.50 -1.02 28.93
N GLN A 244 12.43 -0.10 28.67
CA GLN A 244 12.82 0.93 29.64
C GLN A 244 11.66 1.90 29.95
N GLY A 245 10.89 2.31 28.94
CA GLY A 245 9.71 3.16 29.11
C GLY A 245 8.63 2.48 29.96
N ILE A 246 8.32 1.21 29.68
CA ILE A 246 7.37 0.41 30.46
C ILE A 246 7.83 0.25 31.91
N ALA A 247 9.14 0.07 32.14
CA ALA A 247 9.69 0.00 33.49
C ALA A 247 9.61 1.32 34.26
N GLY A 248 9.55 2.46 33.56
CA GLY A 248 9.40 3.80 34.14
C GLY A 248 7.97 4.16 34.58
N GLY A 249 6.97 3.35 34.22
CA GLY A 249 5.55 3.58 34.52
C GLY A 249 4.67 3.48 33.28
N VAL A 250 3.39 3.19 33.47
CA VAL A 250 2.41 3.05 32.36
C VAL A 250 1.20 3.92 32.61
N ASN A 251 0.59 4.43 31.54
CA ASN A 251 -0.70 5.13 31.61
C ASN A 251 -1.82 4.08 31.76
N ILE A 252 -2.43 4.04 32.95
CA ILE A 252 -3.46 3.05 33.31
C ILE A 252 -4.70 3.17 32.40
N PRO A 253 -5.28 4.38 32.15
CA PRO A 253 -6.37 4.53 31.21
C PRO A 253 -6.08 3.96 29.81
N ALA A 254 -4.90 4.26 29.25
CA ALA A 254 -4.47 3.74 27.96
C ALA A 254 -4.38 2.20 27.96
N CYS A 255 -3.86 1.62 29.04
CA CYS A 255 -3.83 0.17 29.23
C CYS A 255 -5.24 -0.44 29.26
N ILE A 256 -6.19 0.18 29.96
CA ILE A 256 -7.58 -0.31 30.05
C ILE A 256 -8.24 -0.28 28.67
N ILE A 257 -8.16 0.85 27.97
CA ILE A 257 -8.72 0.99 26.61
C ILE A 257 -8.13 -0.07 25.69
N SER A 258 -6.82 -0.30 25.77
CA SER A 258 -6.11 -1.30 25.00
C SER A 258 -6.55 -2.74 25.30
N VAL A 259 -6.66 -3.10 26.59
CA VAL A 259 -7.09 -4.42 27.06
C VAL A 259 -8.54 -4.71 26.71
N VAL A 260 -9.40 -3.71 26.56
CA VAL A 260 -10.78 -3.89 26.09
C VAL A 260 -10.83 -3.97 24.56
N SER A 261 -10.10 -3.09 23.89
CA SER A 261 -10.13 -2.93 22.43
C SER A 261 -9.58 -4.15 21.68
N ILE A 262 -8.44 -4.71 22.11
CA ILE A 262 -7.81 -5.83 21.41
C ILE A 262 -8.69 -7.09 21.43
N PRO A 263 -9.19 -7.57 22.59
CA PRO A 263 -10.11 -8.71 22.63
C PRO A 263 -11.41 -8.43 21.87
N PHE A 264 -11.96 -7.22 21.94
CA PHE A 264 -13.14 -6.85 21.17
C PHE A 264 -12.91 -7.04 19.66
N LEU A 265 -11.84 -6.47 19.11
CA LEU A 265 -11.50 -6.62 17.69
C LEU A 265 -11.23 -8.09 17.31
N TYR A 266 -10.56 -8.83 18.19
CA TYR A 266 -10.29 -10.25 17.98
C TYR A 266 -11.59 -11.07 17.95
N ILE A 267 -12.51 -10.84 18.89
CA ILE A 267 -13.82 -11.50 18.94
C ILE A 267 -14.64 -11.14 17.71
N CYS A 268 -14.72 -9.86 17.32
CA CYS A 268 -15.42 -9.44 16.11
C CYS A 268 -14.85 -10.13 14.86
N LYS A 269 -13.52 -10.29 14.78
CA LYS A 269 -12.86 -11.01 13.69
C LYS A 269 -13.20 -12.50 13.69
N LEU A 270 -13.20 -13.15 14.85
CA LEU A 270 -13.61 -14.55 14.98
C LEU A 270 -15.09 -14.75 14.62
N ALA A 271 -15.95 -13.83 15.06
CA ALA A 271 -17.37 -13.84 14.73
C ALA A 271 -17.60 -13.65 13.22
N ALA A 272 -16.88 -12.72 12.59
CA ALA A 272 -16.94 -12.51 11.14
C ALA A 272 -16.55 -13.78 10.35
N ILE A 273 -15.58 -14.54 10.84
CA ILE A 273 -15.17 -15.82 10.23
C ILE A 273 -16.22 -16.90 10.49
N LYS A 274 -16.68 -17.06 11.74
CA LYS A 274 -17.64 -18.10 12.15
C LYS A 274 -19.02 -17.93 11.50
N TYR A 275 -19.49 -16.68 11.38
CA TYR A 275 -20.81 -16.35 10.84
C TYR A 275 -20.76 -15.87 9.38
N LYS A 276 -19.69 -16.18 8.65
CA LYS A 276 -19.47 -15.74 7.27
C LYS A 276 -20.68 -16.00 6.35
N GLU A 277 -21.26 -17.20 6.45
CA GLU A 277 -22.45 -17.62 5.68
C GLU A 277 -23.68 -16.78 6.02
N LYS A 278 -23.93 -16.52 7.31
CA LYS A 278 -25.06 -15.71 7.78
C LYS A 278 -24.92 -14.24 7.44
N LEU A 279 -23.68 -13.74 7.44
CA LEU A 279 -23.32 -12.36 7.08
C LEU A 279 -23.31 -12.14 5.57
N ARG A 280 -23.64 -13.14 4.74
CA ARG A 280 -23.63 -13.07 3.27
C ARG A 280 -22.31 -12.54 2.70
N GLY A 281 -21.22 -12.71 3.45
CA GLY A 281 -19.93 -12.16 3.07
C GLY A 281 -19.75 -10.63 3.24
N TYR A 282 -20.62 -9.93 3.97
CA TYR A 282 -20.36 -8.52 4.29
C TYR A 282 -19.26 -8.40 5.36
N PRO A 283 -18.17 -7.67 5.10
CA PRO A 283 -17.13 -7.39 6.08
C PRO A 283 -17.67 -6.48 7.18
N ILE A 284 -17.47 -6.88 8.44
CA ILE A 284 -17.83 -6.06 9.60
C ILE A 284 -16.73 -5.00 9.81
N PRO A 285 -17.02 -3.69 9.71
CA PRO A 285 -16.05 -2.62 9.96
C PRO A 285 -15.86 -2.41 11.48
N ALA A 286 -15.40 -3.46 12.17
CA ALA A 286 -15.26 -3.48 13.63
C ALA A 286 -14.29 -2.39 14.13
N GLU A 287 -13.28 -2.04 13.33
CA GLU A 287 -12.31 -0.99 13.65
C GLU A 287 -12.98 0.38 13.70
N LEU A 288 -13.82 0.70 12.71
CA LEU A 288 -14.55 1.98 12.68
C LEU A 288 -15.57 2.04 13.80
N PHE A 289 -16.31 0.95 14.04
CA PHE A 289 -17.25 0.87 15.14
C PHE A 289 -16.57 1.10 16.49
N LEU A 290 -15.41 0.46 16.71
CA LEU A 290 -14.64 0.65 17.93
C LEU A 290 -14.25 2.13 18.11
N VAL A 291 -13.72 2.78 17.07
CA VAL A 291 -13.35 4.20 17.13
C VAL A 291 -14.56 5.08 17.47
N ILE A 292 -15.72 4.85 16.85
CA ILE A 292 -16.94 5.63 17.15
C ILE A 292 -17.34 5.47 18.61
N VAL A 293 -17.37 4.23 19.12
CA VAL A 293 -17.75 3.96 20.52
C VAL A 293 -16.73 4.55 21.49
N THR A 294 -15.43 4.33 21.28
CA THR A 294 -14.40 4.84 22.20
C THR A 294 -14.34 6.35 22.19
N THR A 295 -14.45 7.02 21.03
CA THR A 295 -14.53 8.48 20.96
C THR A 295 -15.77 9.01 21.67
N THR A 296 -16.93 8.37 21.50
CA THR A 296 -18.16 8.76 22.19
C THR A 296 -18.03 8.60 23.70
N VAL A 297 -17.49 7.48 24.18
CA VAL A 297 -17.26 7.23 25.61
C VAL A 297 -16.27 8.24 26.19
N CYS A 298 -15.17 8.52 25.49
CA CYS A 298 -14.16 9.50 25.93
C CYS A 298 -14.73 10.92 26.00
N HIS A 299 -15.66 11.29 25.11
CA HIS A 299 -16.30 12.60 25.12
C HIS A 299 -17.14 12.86 26.39
N TYR A 300 -17.74 11.81 26.96
CA TYR A 300 -18.54 11.91 28.19
C TYR A 300 -17.73 11.59 29.46
N LEU A 301 -16.46 11.18 29.34
CA LEU A 301 -15.59 10.94 30.48
C LEU A 301 -15.04 12.28 31.02
N PRO A 302 -14.88 12.44 32.34
CA PRO A 302 -14.22 13.62 32.90
C PRO A 302 -12.77 13.75 32.40
N GLU A 303 -12.34 14.98 32.11
CA GLU A 303 -10.96 15.30 31.66
C GLU A 303 -9.88 14.89 32.67
N GLU A 304 -10.24 14.67 33.93
CA GLU A 304 -9.32 14.24 35.01
C GLU A 304 -8.67 12.86 34.78
N ASN A 305 -9.14 12.07 33.81
CA ASN A 305 -8.66 10.70 33.59
C ASN A 305 -7.35 10.59 32.77
N ASP A 306 -6.68 11.70 32.43
CA ASP A 306 -5.37 11.73 31.74
C ASP A 306 -5.30 10.82 30.49
N VAL A 307 -6.41 10.75 29.75
CA VAL A 307 -6.50 9.99 28.50
C VAL A 307 -5.88 10.83 27.39
N ILE A 308 -4.83 10.31 26.76
CA ILE A 308 -4.20 10.96 25.61
C ILE A 308 -5.18 10.92 24.43
N VAL A 309 -5.74 12.08 24.06
CA VAL A 309 -6.68 12.23 22.94
C VAL A 309 -5.99 12.77 21.69
N VAL A 310 -6.57 12.47 20.54
CA VAL A 310 -6.07 12.86 19.22
C VAL A 310 -6.17 14.38 18.96
N GLY A 311 -7.06 15.07 19.70
CA GLY A 311 -7.32 16.49 19.53
C GLY A 311 -8.22 16.81 18.34
N GLU A 312 -8.27 18.10 17.98
CA GLU A 312 -9.07 18.59 16.85
C GLU A 312 -8.41 18.23 15.51
N VAL A 313 -9.20 17.66 14.60
CA VAL A 313 -8.74 17.31 13.25
C VAL A 313 -9.32 18.32 12.27
N PRO A 314 -8.49 19.13 11.58
CA PRO A 314 -8.97 20.17 10.70
C PRO A 314 -9.75 19.57 9.51
N SER A 315 -10.85 20.24 9.14
CA SER A 315 -11.66 19.86 7.98
C SER A 315 -11.15 20.57 6.72
N GLY A 316 -11.16 19.84 5.60
CA GLY A 316 -10.82 20.39 4.28
C GLY A 316 -9.65 19.68 3.62
N LEU A 317 -9.43 20.04 2.35
CA LEU A 317 -8.28 19.58 1.58
C LEU A 317 -7.07 20.48 1.83
N PRO A 318 -5.85 19.92 1.90
CA PRO A 318 -4.65 20.73 2.05
C PRO A 318 -4.40 21.51 0.76
N THR A 319 -3.98 22.76 0.89
CA THR A 319 -3.55 23.56 -0.26
C THR A 319 -2.25 22.98 -0.83
N PRO A 320 -2.13 22.78 -2.15
CA PRO A 320 -0.89 22.32 -2.76
C PRO A 320 0.29 23.23 -2.40
N ALA A 321 1.36 22.65 -1.86
CA ALA A 321 2.57 23.35 -1.47
C ALA A 321 3.80 22.63 -2.01
N VAL A 322 4.79 23.38 -2.48
CA VAL A 322 6.06 22.80 -2.97
C VAL A 322 6.90 22.35 -1.76
N PRO A 323 7.27 21.06 -1.65
CA PRO A 323 8.09 20.59 -0.54
C PRO A 323 9.49 21.22 -0.56
N PRO A 324 9.99 21.75 0.58
CA PRO A 324 11.26 22.47 0.64
C PRO A 324 12.46 21.52 0.68
N VAL A 325 12.68 20.76 -0.40
CA VAL A 325 13.76 19.75 -0.49
C VAL A 325 15.14 20.38 -0.26
N GLY A 326 15.41 21.56 -0.84
CA GLY A 326 16.69 22.24 -0.69
C GLY A 326 17.09 22.56 0.76
N LYS A 327 16.12 22.66 1.68
CA LYS A 327 16.37 22.94 3.11
C LYS A 327 16.85 21.70 3.88
N TYR A 328 16.41 20.50 3.48
CA TYR A 328 16.52 19.29 4.31
C TYR A 328 17.19 18.10 3.60
N LEU A 329 17.56 18.25 2.32
CA LEU A 329 18.04 17.14 1.49
C LEU A 329 19.21 16.37 2.13
N SER A 330 20.17 17.08 2.72
CA SER A 330 21.32 16.47 3.42
C SER A 330 20.93 15.66 4.65
N ASP A 331 19.87 16.06 5.33
CA ASP A 331 19.51 15.57 6.66
C ASP A 331 18.84 14.20 6.59
N PHE A 332 18.08 13.97 5.51
CA PHE A 332 17.28 12.75 5.30
C PHE A 332 17.70 11.90 4.10
N MET A 333 18.74 12.22 3.33
CA MET A 333 19.08 11.47 2.10
C MET A 333 19.23 9.96 2.35
N SER A 334 19.94 9.57 3.42
CA SER A 334 20.11 8.16 3.79
C SER A 334 18.78 7.51 4.20
N ASP A 335 17.91 8.25 4.89
CA ASP A 335 16.58 7.79 5.29
C ASP A 335 15.70 7.61 4.05
N ALA A 336 15.74 8.54 3.10
CA ALA A 336 15.00 8.50 1.84
C ALA A 336 15.36 7.27 0.99
N ILE A 337 16.65 6.95 0.85
CA ILE A 337 17.10 5.74 0.12
C ILE A 337 16.55 4.47 0.79
N SER A 338 16.67 4.39 2.12
CA SER A 338 16.19 3.24 2.89
C SER A 338 14.68 3.06 2.76
N ILE A 339 13.92 4.14 2.90
CA ILE A 339 12.46 4.17 2.76
C ILE A 339 12.05 3.81 1.33
N ALA A 340 12.72 4.34 0.31
CA ALA A 340 12.44 4.05 -1.09
C ALA A 340 12.59 2.56 -1.41
N VAL A 341 13.69 1.94 -0.95
CA VAL A 341 13.95 0.51 -1.14
C VAL A 341 12.91 -0.35 -0.43
N ILE A 342 12.61 -0.06 0.84
CA ILE A 342 11.65 -0.84 1.64
C ILE A 342 10.22 -0.69 1.08
N GLY A 343 9.82 0.54 0.72
CA GLY A 343 8.51 0.82 0.12
C GLY A 343 8.34 0.13 -1.23
N TYR A 344 9.37 0.20 -2.09
CA TYR A 344 9.35 -0.47 -3.39
C TYR A 344 9.29 -2.01 -3.25
N SER A 345 10.14 -2.59 -2.39
CA SER A 345 10.17 -4.04 -2.13
C SER A 345 8.84 -4.56 -1.58
N THR A 346 8.22 -3.80 -0.66
CA THR A 346 6.91 -4.15 -0.09
C THR A 346 5.81 -4.11 -1.15
N ASN A 347 5.79 -3.07 -1.99
CA ASN A 347 4.85 -2.95 -3.10
C ASN A 347 4.96 -4.11 -4.08
N LEU A 348 6.18 -4.43 -4.53
CA LEU A 348 6.43 -5.56 -5.43
C LEU A 348 6.03 -6.91 -4.81
N SER A 349 6.30 -7.09 -3.52
CA SER A 349 5.95 -8.32 -2.80
C SER A 349 4.43 -8.54 -2.78
N LEU A 350 3.64 -7.48 -2.56
CA LEU A 350 2.19 -7.56 -2.58
C LEU A 350 1.63 -7.74 -4.00
N ALA A 351 2.15 -6.99 -4.97
CA ALA A 351 1.81 -7.18 -6.38
C ALA A 351 2.02 -8.64 -6.83
N LYS A 352 3.16 -9.25 -6.46
CA LYS A 352 3.47 -10.67 -6.75
C LYS A 352 2.51 -11.64 -6.06
N ILE A 353 2.09 -11.36 -4.82
CA ILE A 353 1.11 -12.19 -4.10
C ILE A 353 -0.27 -12.12 -4.77
N PHE A 354 -0.70 -10.95 -5.24
CA PHE A 354 -1.99 -10.81 -5.92
C PHE A 354 -1.98 -11.42 -7.32
N SER A 355 -0.92 -11.19 -8.11
CA SER A 355 -0.82 -11.74 -9.46
C SER A 355 -0.75 -13.27 -9.46
N SER A 356 0.05 -13.87 -8.58
CA SER A 356 0.14 -15.33 -8.47
C SER A 356 -1.18 -15.99 -8.04
N ARG A 357 -2.10 -15.27 -7.41
CA ARG A 357 -3.42 -15.79 -7.02
C ARG A 357 -4.50 -15.64 -8.08
N HIS A 358 -4.43 -14.59 -8.88
CA HIS A 358 -5.46 -14.25 -9.86
C HIS A 358 -5.04 -14.54 -11.30
N GLY A 359 -3.79 -14.91 -11.54
CA GLY A 359 -3.29 -15.34 -12.85
C GLY A 359 -3.11 -14.24 -13.88
N PHE A 360 -3.06 -12.96 -13.45
CA PHE A 360 -2.81 -11.84 -14.36
C PHE A 360 -1.31 -11.53 -14.52
N THR A 361 -0.95 -10.96 -15.66
CA THR A 361 0.38 -10.42 -15.93
C THR A 361 0.55 -9.06 -15.24
N TRP A 362 1.74 -8.77 -14.74
CA TRP A 362 2.06 -7.52 -14.05
C TRP A 362 3.50 -7.10 -14.36
N SER A 363 3.79 -5.81 -14.28
CA SER A 363 5.12 -5.26 -14.57
C SER A 363 5.72 -4.61 -13.32
N ALA A 364 6.80 -5.18 -12.80
CA ALA A 364 7.50 -4.64 -11.63
C ALA A 364 8.01 -3.20 -11.83
N ASN A 365 8.48 -2.88 -13.03
CA ASN A 365 8.97 -1.54 -13.35
C ASN A 365 7.84 -0.52 -13.32
N GLN A 366 6.68 -0.88 -13.88
CA GLN A 366 5.49 -0.02 -13.86
C GLN A 366 4.95 0.15 -12.44
N GLU A 367 4.98 -0.89 -11.61
CA GLU A 367 4.61 -0.79 -10.20
C GLU A 367 5.51 0.16 -9.39
N GLY A 368 6.82 0.16 -9.67
CA GLY A 368 7.76 1.11 -9.07
C GLY A 368 7.55 2.53 -9.55
N PHE A 369 7.38 2.69 -10.85
CA PHE A 369 7.09 3.98 -11.47
C PHE A 369 5.78 4.59 -10.93
N ALA A 370 4.69 3.80 -10.90
CA ALA A 370 3.39 4.21 -10.39
C ALA A 370 3.47 4.64 -8.92
N LEU A 371 4.16 3.87 -8.07
CA LEU A 371 4.35 4.23 -6.67
C LEU A 371 5.17 5.52 -6.51
N GLY A 372 6.23 5.68 -7.30
CA GLY A 372 7.07 6.87 -7.27
C GLY A 372 6.32 8.14 -7.69
N ILE A 373 5.56 8.09 -8.79
CA ILE A 373 4.71 9.21 -9.23
C ILE A 373 3.62 9.51 -8.18
N ALA A 374 3.03 8.48 -7.57
CA ALA A 374 2.06 8.68 -6.51
C ALA A 374 2.66 9.41 -5.30
N HIS A 375 3.89 9.08 -4.88
CA HIS A 375 4.59 9.81 -3.83
C HIS A 375 4.93 11.26 -4.22
N ILE A 376 5.43 11.48 -5.45
CA ILE A 376 5.69 12.83 -5.96
C ILE A 376 4.42 13.66 -5.89
N PHE A 377 3.30 13.15 -6.41
CA PHE A 377 2.02 13.85 -6.37
C PHE A 377 1.55 14.11 -4.94
N ALA A 378 1.52 13.08 -4.09
CA ALA A 378 1.07 13.21 -2.70
C ALA A 378 1.94 14.19 -1.88
N SER A 379 3.23 14.31 -2.19
CA SER A 379 4.13 15.24 -1.49
C SER A 379 3.68 16.70 -1.54
N PHE A 380 3.01 17.12 -2.62
CA PHE A 380 2.48 18.47 -2.75
C PHE A 380 1.28 18.72 -1.83
N PHE A 381 0.68 17.68 -1.27
CA PHE A 381 -0.52 17.74 -0.42
C PHE A 381 -0.22 17.42 1.04
N THR A 382 0.96 17.80 1.54
CA THR A 382 1.39 17.60 2.95
C THR A 382 1.51 16.13 3.39
N CYS A 383 1.60 15.20 2.44
CA CYS A 383 1.70 13.78 2.74
C CYS A 383 3.16 13.36 3.02
N PHE A 384 3.31 12.23 3.71
CA PHE A 384 4.59 11.58 3.98
C PHE A 384 4.74 10.30 3.15
N PRO A 385 5.91 9.62 3.12
CA PRO A 385 6.05 8.37 2.37
C PRO A 385 5.07 7.28 2.82
N GLY A 386 4.54 6.52 1.86
CA GLY A 386 3.66 5.37 2.07
C GLY A 386 4.14 4.13 1.30
N SER A 387 3.29 3.11 1.22
CA SER A 387 3.56 1.90 0.45
C SER A 387 2.26 1.14 0.17
N ALA A 388 2.33 0.07 -0.63
CA ALA A 388 1.26 -0.90 -0.69
C ALA A 388 0.91 -1.36 0.71
N ALA A 389 -0.38 -1.31 1.00
CA ALA A 389 -0.89 -1.79 2.26
C ALA A 389 -1.64 -3.09 1.99
N LEU A 390 -1.64 -3.98 2.98
CA LEU A 390 -2.34 -5.25 2.87
C LEU A 390 -3.85 -5.00 2.80
N ALA A 391 -4.38 -4.74 1.60
CA ALA A 391 -5.80 -4.79 1.31
C ALA A 391 -6.22 -6.23 1.62
N ARG A 392 -6.96 -6.38 2.72
CA ARG A 392 -7.15 -7.64 3.45
C ARG A 392 -7.42 -8.79 2.46
N ARG A 393 -6.73 -9.92 2.68
CA ARG A 393 -6.93 -11.24 2.03
C ARG A 393 -8.40 -11.73 1.93
N PHE A 394 -9.35 -11.00 2.51
CA PHE A 394 -10.76 -11.34 2.66
C PHE A 394 -11.67 -10.72 1.60
N LEU A 395 -11.35 -9.55 1.03
CA LEU A 395 -12.26 -8.87 0.08
C LEU A 395 -12.46 -9.65 -1.23
N ASN A 396 -11.39 -10.22 -1.79
CA ASN A 396 -11.48 -11.06 -2.99
C ASN A 396 -12.12 -12.44 -2.74
N SER A 397 -12.09 -12.93 -1.49
CA SER A 397 -12.83 -14.14 -1.11
C SER A 397 -14.33 -13.88 -0.97
N PHE A 398 -14.74 -12.62 -0.77
CA PHE A 398 -16.15 -12.19 -0.80
C PHE A 398 -16.67 -12.02 -2.22
N LEU A 399 -15.85 -11.57 -3.17
CA LEU A 399 -16.26 -11.50 -4.58
C LEU A 399 -16.56 -12.90 -5.16
N LYS A 400 -15.80 -13.95 -4.78
CA LYS A 400 -16.16 -15.32 -5.17
C LYS A 400 -17.56 -15.74 -4.70
N LEU A 401 -18.07 -15.21 -3.58
CA LEU A 401 -19.42 -15.51 -3.09
C LEU A 401 -20.52 -14.78 -3.87
N ILE A 402 -20.23 -13.59 -4.42
CA ILE A 402 -21.13 -12.90 -5.35
C ILE A 402 -21.16 -13.61 -6.71
N TRP A 403 -20.03 -14.17 -7.16
CA TRP A 403 -19.93 -14.96 -8.39
C TRP A 403 -20.58 -16.34 -8.30
N VAL A 404 -20.81 -16.90 -7.11
CA VAL A 404 -21.57 -18.15 -6.92
C VAL A 404 -23.07 -17.99 -7.25
N PHE A 405 -23.56 -16.75 -7.40
CA PHE A 405 -24.93 -16.48 -7.85
C PHE A 405 -25.06 -16.18 -9.35
N SER A 406 -24.04 -16.49 -10.18
CA SER A 406 -24.21 -16.59 -11.63
C SER A 406 -24.39 -18.05 -12.05
N PRO A 407 -25.63 -18.54 -12.29
CA PRO A 407 -25.85 -19.85 -12.86
C PRO A 407 -25.61 -19.76 -14.37
N ALA A 408 -24.35 -19.86 -14.80
CA ALA A 408 -23.95 -20.31 -16.14
C ALA A 408 -22.47 -19.98 -16.36
N GLN A 409 -21.63 -21.00 -16.38
CA GLN A 409 -20.93 -21.44 -17.60
C GLN A 409 -20.07 -22.65 -17.25
N CYS A 410 -20.22 -23.69 -18.09
CA CYS A 410 -19.73 -25.06 -17.93
C CYS A 410 -18.22 -25.21 -17.70
#